data_AF-A7IMK7-F1
#
_entry.id   AF-A7IMK7-F1
#
_cell.length_a   1.000
_cell.length_b   1.000
_cell.length_c   1.000
_cell.angle_alpha   90.00
_cell.angle_beta   90.00
_cell.angle_gamma   90.00
#
_symmetry.space_group_name_H-M   'P 1'
#
loop_
_entity.id
_entity.type
_entity.pdbx_description
1 polymer ?
#
loop_
_entity_poly.entity_id
_entity_poly.type
_entity_poly.pdbx_seq_one_letter_code
_entity_poly.pdbx_strand_id
1 'polypeptide(L)'
;MHARSLAAALVEGPATVNFKAHFAGLAGRELTSMSGRQLPFEGHVARQDAISLATVIEAGGIDANLPEILHPLLEPLYALFDFFQLPAALVANQTAAMRGTRF
;
A
#
# COMPACT_ATOMS: atom_id res chain seq x y z
N MET A 1 5.90 -7.47 11.66
CA MET A 1 5.66 -6.04 12.00
C MET A 1 6.97 -5.44 12.53
N HIS A 2 7.90 -5.07 11.64
CA HIS A 2 9.24 -4.61 12.02
C HIS A 2 9.34 -3.08 12.16
N ALA A 3 8.46 -2.32 11.51
CA ALA A 3 8.44 -0.86 11.59
C ALA A 3 8.06 -0.35 13.00
N ARG A 4 7.11 -1.01 13.68
CA ARG A 4 6.69 -0.65 15.04
C ARG A 4 7.77 -0.92 16.09
N SER A 5 8.45 -2.06 16.02
CA SER A 5 9.53 -2.36 16.96
C SER A 5 10.72 -1.41 16.79
N LEU A 6 10.97 -0.95 15.56
CA LEU A 6 12.00 0.03 15.26
C LEU A 6 11.63 1.43 15.78
N ALA A 7 10.39 1.87 15.61
CA ALA A 7 9.94 3.17 16.09
C ALA A 7 9.91 3.26 17.63
N ALA A 8 9.45 2.19 18.30
CA ALA A 8 9.45 2.12 19.76
C ALA A 8 10.86 2.08 20.37
N ALA A 9 11.86 1.65 19.61
CA ALA A 9 13.26 1.61 20.05
C ALA A 9 14.02 2.93 19.82
N LEU A 10 13.48 3.86 19.02
CA LEU A 10 14.23 5.05 18.56
C LEU A 10 13.68 6.39 19.07
N VAL A 11 12.43 6.50 19.52
CA VAL A 11 11.83 7.80 19.89
C VAL A 11 10.87 7.68 21.09
N GLU A 12 11.14 8.45 22.15
CA GLU A 12 10.13 8.81 23.17
C GLU A 12 9.33 10.02 22.67
N GLY A 13 8.11 9.81 22.19
CA GLY A 13 7.19 10.87 21.76
C GLY A 13 6.38 10.55 20.50
N PRO A 14 5.47 11.44 20.06
CA PRO A 14 4.72 11.28 18.82
C PRO A 14 5.69 11.28 17.63
N ALA A 15 6.02 10.09 17.14
CA ALA A 15 6.89 9.94 15.99
C ALA A 15 6.07 10.07 14.70
N THR A 16 6.53 10.88 13.75
CA THR A 16 5.98 10.92 12.40
C THR A 16 6.88 10.13 11.47
N VAL A 17 6.28 9.30 10.62
CA VAL A 17 6.97 8.51 9.62
C VAL A 17 6.71 9.15 8.26
N ASN A 18 7.77 9.66 7.64
CA ASN A 18 7.71 10.10 6.25
C ASN A 18 7.96 8.89 5.34
N PHE A 19 6.90 8.40 4.70
CA PHE A 19 6.98 7.29 3.77
C PHE A 19 7.07 7.83 2.35
N LYS A 20 8.14 7.44 1.63
CA LYS A 20 8.31 7.73 0.21
C LYS A 20 8.56 6.43 -0.52
N ALA A 21 7.79 6.17 -1.58
CA ALA A 21 7.97 5.04 -2.46
C ALA A 21 8.07 5.53 -3.90
N HIS A 22 9.14 5.13 -4.58
CA HIS A 22 9.32 5.40 -6.00
C HIS A 22 9.18 4.08 -6.75
N PHE A 23 8.19 4.00 -7.63
CA PHE A 23 8.00 2.88 -8.54
C PHE A 23 8.51 3.29 -9.92
N ALA A 24 9.33 2.45 -10.55
CA ALA A 24 9.93 2.69 -11.87
C ALA A 24 9.82 1.42 -12.73
N GLY A 25 9.89 1.57 -14.06
CA GLY A 25 9.77 0.45 -15.00
C GLY A 25 8.35 -0.11 -15.05
N LEU A 26 7.35 0.73 -14.81
CA LEU A 26 5.93 0.39 -14.83
C LEU A 26 5.35 0.36 -16.25
N ALA A 27 6.00 1.01 -17.22
CA ALA A 27 5.46 1.14 -18.56
C ALA A 27 5.26 -0.24 -19.21
N GLY A 28 4.02 -0.51 -19.66
CA GLY A 28 3.67 -1.77 -20.30
C GLY A 28 3.53 -2.96 -19.35
N ARG A 29 3.59 -2.74 -18.02
CA ARG A 29 3.30 -3.79 -17.04
C ARG A 29 1.81 -3.92 -16.82
N GLU A 30 1.38 -5.17 -16.65
CA GLU A 30 0.00 -5.52 -16.35
C GLU A 30 -0.18 -5.78 -14.85
N LEU A 31 -1.33 -5.36 -14.33
CA LEU A 31 -1.72 -5.65 -12.97
C LEU A 31 -2.27 -7.08 -12.90
N THR A 32 -1.67 -7.93 -12.06
CA THR A 32 -2.07 -9.34 -11.94
C THR A 32 -2.29 -9.75 -10.49
N SER A 33 -3.12 -10.78 -10.29
CA SER A 33 -3.42 -11.35 -8.98
C SER A 33 -2.39 -12.42 -8.62
N MET A 34 -1.45 -12.11 -7.71
CA MET A 34 -0.41 -13.09 -7.29
C MET A 34 -0.99 -14.35 -6.62
N SER A 35 -2.16 -14.27 -6.01
CA SER A 35 -2.78 -15.38 -5.27
C SER A 35 -3.92 -16.07 -6.02
N GLY A 36 -4.33 -15.55 -7.20
CA GLY A 36 -5.45 -16.06 -7.99
C GLY A 36 -6.82 -16.05 -7.28
N ARG A 37 -6.91 -15.54 -6.05
CA ARG A 37 -8.11 -15.58 -5.19
C ARG A 37 -8.83 -14.23 -5.08
N GLN A 38 -8.26 -13.16 -5.64
CA GLN A 38 -8.88 -11.84 -5.70
C GLN A 38 -9.14 -11.43 -7.15
N LEU A 39 -10.15 -10.54 -7.32
CA LEU A 39 -10.70 -9.93 -8.53
C LEU A 39 -9.81 -10.09 -9.78
N PRO A 40 -10.36 -10.49 -10.95
CA PRO A 40 -9.58 -10.50 -12.17
C PRO A 40 -9.12 -9.07 -12.47
N PHE A 41 -7.81 -8.84 -12.35
CA PHE A 41 -7.16 -7.59 -12.74
C PHE A 41 -6.74 -7.60 -14.22
N GLU A 42 -7.22 -8.60 -14.98
CA GLU A 42 -6.84 -8.85 -16.37
C GLU A 42 -7.11 -7.61 -17.25
N GLY A 43 -6.10 -7.22 -18.02
CA GLY A 43 -6.18 -6.14 -19.01
C GLY A 43 -5.80 -4.75 -18.53
N HIS A 44 -5.46 -4.56 -17.25
CA HIS A 44 -5.06 -3.25 -16.73
C HIS A 44 -3.56 -3.02 -16.91
N VAL A 45 -3.18 -2.25 -17.93
CA VAL A 45 -1.78 -1.93 -18.27
C VAL A 45 -1.39 -0.54 -17.78
N ALA A 46 -0.24 -0.44 -17.12
CA ALA A 46 0.33 0.83 -16.73
C ALA A 46 0.85 1.62 -17.94
N ARG A 47 0.32 2.83 -18.12
CA ARG A 47 0.73 3.75 -19.21
C ARG A 47 1.87 4.67 -18.83
N GLN A 48 2.12 4.84 -17.53
CA GLN A 48 3.23 5.64 -17.01
C GLN A 48 4.39 4.74 -16.60
N ASP A 49 5.62 5.19 -16.82
CA ASP A 49 6.82 4.43 -16.48
C ASP A 49 7.18 4.50 -14.99
N ALA A 50 6.84 5.60 -14.34
CA ALA A 50 7.20 5.84 -12.95
C ALA A 50 6.15 6.65 -12.21
N ILE A 51 6.07 6.41 -10.89
CA ILE A 51 5.29 7.23 -9.96
C ILE A 51 6.01 7.32 -8.62
N SER A 52 5.98 8.50 -8.02
CA SER A 52 6.45 8.73 -6.66
C SER A 52 5.26 8.94 -5.75
N LEU A 53 5.17 8.14 -4.70
CA LEU A 53 4.18 8.23 -3.64
C LEU A 53 4.86 8.76 -2.40
N ALA A 54 4.24 9.73 -1.74
CA ALA A 54 4.73 10.26 -0.48
C ALA A 54 3.55 10.46 0.48
N THR A 55 3.73 10.06 1.73
CA THR A 55 2.76 10.33 2.80
C THR A 55 3.48 10.52 4.12
N VAL A 56 2.86 11.30 5.01
CA VAL A 56 3.35 11.52 6.37
C VAL A 56 2.31 10.92 7.32
N ILE A 57 2.76 9.98 8.15
CA ILE A 57 1.86 9.20 9.01
C ILE A 57 2.32 9.32 10.46
N GLU A 58 1.38 9.52 11.39
CA GLU A 58 1.67 9.46 12.82
C GLU A 58 1.83 8.01 13.29
N ALA A 59 2.99 7.67 13.85
CA ALA A 59 3.35 6.32 14.26
C ALA A 59 2.38 5.71 15.28
N GLY A 60 1.77 6.54 16.13
CA GLY A 60 0.78 6.11 17.13
C GLY A 60 -0.53 5.58 16.53
N GLY A 61 -0.89 5.99 15.30
CA GLY A 61 -2.14 5.62 14.62
C GLY A 61 -2.01 4.52 13.58
N ILE A 62 -0.78 4.08 13.24
CA ILE A 62 -0.53 3.14 12.13
C ILE A 62 -1.28 1.82 12.34
N ASP A 63 -1.26 1.26 13.55
CA ASP A 63 -1.89 -0.04 13.80
C ASP A 63 -3.42 0.04 13.83
N ALA A 64 -4.02 1.16 14.20
CA ALA A 64 -5.46 1.33 14.20
C ALA A 64 -5.99 1.60 12.78
N ASN A 65 -5.31 2.46 12.03
CA ASN A 65 -5.86 3.05 10.79
C ASN A 65 -5.11 2.60 9.53
N LEU A 66 -4.33 1.51 9.60
CA LEU A 66 -3.54 1.00 8.48
C LEU A 66 -4.30 0.91 7.15
N PRO A 67 -5.56 0.39 7.09
CA PRO A 67 -6.29 0.30 5.83
C PRO A 67 -6.60 1.68 5.24
N GLU A 68 -6.97 2.64 6.10
CA GLU A 68 -7.33 4.02 5.73
C GLU A 68 -6.12 4.84 5.30
N ILE A 69 -4.93 4.48 5.78
CA ILE A 69 -3.67 5.10 5.37
C ILE A 69 -3.17 4.51 4.04
N LEU A 70 -3.28 3.19 3.88
CA LEU A 70 -2.77 2.49 2.69
C LEU A 70 -3.65 2.72 1.46
N HIS A 71 -4.97 2.83 1.63
CA HIS A 71 -5.89 3.03 0.51
C HIS A 71 -5.60 4.29 -0.32
N PRO A 72 -5.55 5.52 0.25
CA PRO A 72 -5.25 6.73 -0.51
C PRO A 72 -3.79 6.78 -0.99
N LEU A 73 -2.87 6.05 -0.34
CA LEU A 73 -1.49 5.92 -0.79
C LEU A 73 -1.40 5.06 -2.06
N LEU A 74 -2.15 3.96 -2.13
CA LEU A 74 -2.10 2.99 -3.23
C LEU A 74 -3.04 3.34 -4.38
N GLU A 75 -4.13 4.08 -4.13
CA GLU A 75 -5.06 4.56 -5.16
C GLU A 75 -4.36 5.19 -6.38
N PRO A 76 -3.44 6.17 -6.25
CA PRO A 76 -2.76 6.76 -7.40
C PRO A 76 -1.86 5.79 -8.15
N LEU A 77 -1.30 4.77 -7.48
CA LEU A 77 -0.50 3.72 -8.12
C LEU A 77 -1.39 2.82 -8.97
N TYR A 78 -2.52 2.37 -8.44
CA TYR A 78 -3.46 1.50 -9.14
C TYR A 78 -4.13 2.24 -10.31
N ALA A 79 -4.42 3.54 -10.17
CA ALA A 79 -4.97 4.36 -11.23
C ALA A 79 -4.07 4.44 -12.49
N LEU A 80 -2.77 4.16 -12.38
CA LEU A 80 -1.89 4.09 -13.56
C LEU A 80 -2.21 2.94 -14.49
N PHE A 81 -2.77 1.87 -13.94
CA PHE A 81 -3.14 0.66 -14.65
C PHE A 81 -4.57 0.83 -15.19
N ASP A 82 -4.69 1.64 -16.24
CA ASP A 82 -5.95 1.93 -16.93
C ASP A 82 -7.07 2.48 -16.02
N PHE A 83 -6.73 3.45 -15.16
CA PHE A 83 -7.66 4.08 -14.21
C PHE A 83 -8.35 3.11 -13.25
N PHE A 84 -7.67 1.99 -12.93
CA PHE A 84 -8.21 1.02 -12.00
C PHE A 84 -8.55 1.66 -10.65
N GLN A 85 -9.81 1.50 -10.22
CA GLN A 85 -10.27 1.98 -8.93
C GLN A 85 -10.01 0.92 -7.85
N LEU A 86 -9.08 1.21 -6.94
CA LEU A 86 -8.74 0.31 -5.84
C LEU A 86 -9.92 0.19 -4.85
N PRO A 87 -10.55 -0.99 -4.68
CA PRO A 87 -11.62 -1.15 -3.70
C PRO A 87 -11.07 -1.12 -2.28
N ALA A 88 -11.61 -0.27 -1.41
CA ALA A 88 -11.21 -0.20 0.00
C ALA A 88 -11.33 -1.56 0.73
N ALA A 89 -12.32 -2.38 0.35
CA ALA A 89 -12.50 -3.73 0.87
C ALA A 89 -11.32 -4.67 0.54
N LEU A 90 -10.64 -4.47 -0.60
CA LEU A 90 -9.46 -5.27 -0.96
C LEU A 90 -8.29 -4.95 -0.03
N VAL A 91 -8.07 -3.66 0.26
CA VAL A 91 -7.03 -3.20 1.18
C VAL A 91 -7.31 -3.68 2.61
N ALA A 92 -8.57 -3.60 3.07
CA ALA A 92 -8.99 -4.14 4.36
C ALA A 92 -8.77 -5.65 4.46
N ASN A 93 -9.11 -6.41 3.42
CA ASN A 93 -8.90 -7.86 3.38
C ASN A 93 -7.41 -8.24 3.40
N GLN A 94 -6.57 -7.52 2.63
CA GLN A 94 -5.12 -7.74 2.59
C GLN A 94 -4.45 -7.38 3.93
N THR A 95 -4.83 -6.25 4.54
CA THR A 95 -4.31 -5.86 5.86
C THR A 95 -4.74 -6.83 6.96
N ALA A 96 -5.97 -7.34 6.91
CA ALA A 96 -6.43 -8.41 7.81
C ALA A 96 -5.65 -9.72 7.59
N ALA A 97 -5.41 -10.13 6.33
CA ALA A 97 -4.61 -11.30 6.00
C ALA A 97 -3.16 -11.17 6.50
N MET A 98 -2.52 -10.01 6.30
CA MET A 98 -1.18 -9.72 6.82
C MET A 98 -1.12 -9.75 8.35
N ARG A 99 -2.20 -9.38 9.04
CA ARG A 99 -2.32 -9.50 10.50
C ARG A 99 -2.55 -10.95 10.96
N GLY A 100 -3.30 -11.73 10.20
CA GLY A 100 -3.63 -13.13 10.49
C GLY A 100 -2.50 -14.12 10.15
N THR A 101 -1.58 -13.78 9.25
CA THR A 101 -0.47 -14.66 8.83
C THR A 101 0.75 -14.52 9.75
N ARG A 102 0.49 -14.49 11.07
CA ARG A 102 1.52 -14.58 12.10
C ARG A 102 1.29 -15.88 12.88
N PHE A 103 1.74 -16.98 12.30
CA PHE A 103 2.05 -18.23 12.99
C PHE A 103 3.50 -18.58 12.69
#